data_AF-A0A7C4QHS9-F1
#
_entry.id   AF-A0A7C4QHS9-F1
#
_cell.length_a   1.000
_cell.length_b   1.000
_cell.length_c   1.000
_cell.angle_alpha   90.00
_cell.angle_beta   90.00
_cell.angle_gamma   90.00
#
_symmetry.space_group_name_H-M   'P 1'
#
loop_
_entity.id
_entity.type
_entity.pdbx_description
1 polymer ?
#
loop_
_entity_poly.entity_id
_entity_poly.type
_entity_poly.pdbx_seq_one_letter_code
_entity_poly.pdbx_strand_id
1 'polypeptide(L)'
;MKIIDKDLRKGWVKIRVEDVDDLWVLKNIIKVGDIVVAKTLRDVKMEGEGKKRLPITLAIKVEKIYFHPFASRLRVHGVIVEGPEEYGLRGSHHTLNVDVGSEITLFKESLSQSLLRKLESLTNKRRFKTLLVAADFDEASLAILYDQGLRFLNDLTLPSIGSEDESVYRGSS
;
A
#
# COMPACT_ATOMS: atom_id res chain seq x y z
N MET A 1 8.20 3.88 -5.48
CA MET A 1 8.66 2.47 -5.41
C MET A 1 10.10 2.41 -5.80
N LYS A 2 10.90 1.54 -5.18
CA LYS A 2 12.29 1.31 -5.59
C LYS A 2 12.59 -0.17 -5.82
N ILE A 3 13.13 -0.50 -6.99
CA ILE A 3 13.72 -1.82 -7.23
C ILE A 3 15.09 -1.85 -6.54
N ILE A 4 15.27 -2.75 -5.58
CA ILE A 4 16.54 -2.91 -4.86
C ILE A 4 17.45 -3.86 -5.63
N ASP A 5 16.91 -4.97 -6.10
CA ASP A 5 17.66 -6.03 -6.77
C ASP A 5 16.72 -6.85 -7.66
N LYS A 6 17.27 -7.59 -8.63
CA LYS A 6 16.49 -8.43 -9.55
C LYS A 6 17.36 -9.48 -10.22
N ASP A 7 16.77 -10.64 -10.48
CA ASP A 7 17.35 -11.65 -11.35
C ASP A 7 16.26 -12.21 -12.27
N LEU A 8 16.34 -11.80 -13.55
CA LEU A 8 15.41 -12.25 -14.59
C LEU A 8 15.53 -13.74 -14.90
N ARG A 9 16.74 -14.32 -14.76
CA ARG A 9 16.98 -15.73 -15.04
C ARG A 9 16.38 -16.60 -13.94
N LYS A 10 16.44 -16.13 -12.70
CA LYS A 10 15.82 -16.79 -11.53
C LYS A 10 14.37 -16.34 -11.28
N GLY A 11 13.83 -15.43 -12.09
CA GLY A 11 12.43 -15.04 -12.07
C GLY A 11 12.00 -14.18 -10.88
N TRP A 12 12.89 -13.39 -10.27
CA TRP A 12 12.53 -12.59 -9.10
C TRP A 12 12.96 -11.12 -9.16
N VAL A 13 12.23 -10.30 -8.41
CA VAL A 13 12.52 -8.87 -8.21
C VAL A 13 12.30 -8.50 -6.74
N LYS A 14 13.26 -7.78 -6.16
CA LYS A 14 13.20 -7.23 -4.81
C LYS A 14 12.82 -5.76 -4.86
N ILE A 15 11.79 -5.40 -4.13
CA ILE A 15 11.12 -4.10 -4.19
C ILE A 15 11.00 -3.52 -2.79
N ARG A 16 11.31 -2.22 -2.63
CA ARG A 16 10.94 -1.43 -1.46
C ARG A 16 9.76 -0.52 -1.79
N VAL A 17 8.75 -0.57 -0.92
CA VAL A 17 7.57 0.30 -0.97
C VAL A 17 7.95 1.66 -0.39
N GLU A 18 7.72 2.74 -1.14
CA GLU A 18 8.06 4.11 -0.73
C GLU A 18 6.82 4.97 -0.45
N ASP A 19 5.69 4.67 -1.11
CA ASP A 19 4.43 5.38 -0.92
C ASP A 19 3.20 4.45 -0.99
N VAL A 20 2.01 5.03 -0.83
CA VAL A 20 0.72 4.29 -0.84
C VAL A 20 0.36 3.82 -2.25
N ASP A 21 0.75 4.53 -3.30
CA ASP A 21 0.45 4.14 -4.68
C ASP A 21 1.29 2.95 -5.14
N ASP A 22 2.47 2.76 -4.55
CA ASP A 22 3.26 1.54 -4.72
C ASP A 22 2.50 0.29 -4.26
N LEU A 23 1.72 0.38 -3.18
CA LEU A 23 0.90 -0.73 -2.70
C LEU A 23 -0.19 -1.09 -3.73
N TRP A 24 -0.77 -0.09 -4.38
CA TRP A 24 -1.72 -0.28 -5.48
C TRP A 24 -1.04 -0.93 -6.70
N VAL A 25 0.17 -0.48 -7.06
CA VAL A 25 0.97 -1.11 -8.12
C VAL A 25 1.25 -2.58 -7.80
N LEU A 26 1.71 -2.88 -6.58
CA LEU A 26 1.98 -4.25 -6.13
C LEU A 26 0.72 -5.12 -6.17
N LYS A 27 -0.43 -4.60 -5.70
CA LYS A 27 -1.73 -5.30 -5.81
C LYS A 27 -2.06 -5.70 -7.25
N ASN A 28 -1.68 -4.90 -8.24
CA ASN A 28 -1.98 -5.20 -9.65
C ASN A 28 -0.98 -6.19 -10.27
N ILE A 29 0.23 -6.28 -9.73
CA ILE A 29 1.32 -7.10 -10.27
C ILE A 29 1.38 -8.49 -9.63
N ILE A 30 1.15 -8.57 -8.32
CA ILE A 30 1.07 -9.83 -7.59
C ILE A 30 -0.19 -10.58 -8.04
N LYS A 31 -0.05 -11.86 -8.32
CA LYS A 31 -1.11 -12.77 -8.77
C LYS A 31 -1.15 -14.00 -7.87
N VAL A 32 -2.31 -14.65 -7.85
CA VAL A 32 -2.49 -15.96 -7.22
C VAL A 32 -1.50 -16.94 -7.86
N GLY A 33 -0.82 -17.72 -7.03
CA GLY A 33 0.22 -18.66 -7.44
C GLY A 33 1.65 -18.11 -7.42
N ASP A 34 1.84 -16.79 -7.42
CA ASP A 34 3.17 -16.19 -7.22
C ASP A 34 3.73 -16.53 -5.83
N ILE A 35 5.05 -16.40 -5.67
CA ILE A 35 5.68 -16.49 -4.35
C ILE A 35 6.12 -15.09 -3.91
N VAL A 36 5.70 -14.69 -2.71
CA VAL A 36 6.08 -13.41 -2.09
C VAL A 36 6.88 -13.70 -0.82
N VAL A 37 8.05 -13.10 -0.73
CA VAL A 37 8.92 -13.15 0.45
C VAL A 37 8.90 -11.80 1.14
N ALA A 38 8.61 -11.76 2.43
CA ALA A 38 8.69 -10.54 3.22
C ALA A 38 9.00 -10.85 4.68
N LYS A 39 9.49 -9.83 5.40
CA LYS A 39 9.65 -9.89 6.85
C LYS A 39 8.30 -9.70 7.55
N THR A 40 8.03 -10.49 8.56
CA THR A 40 6.82 -10.42 9.39
C THR A 40 7.19 -10.63 10.86
N LEU A 41 6.30 -10.26 11.78
CA LEU A 41 6.49 -10.50 13.20
C LEU A 41 5.64 -11.68 13.64
N ARG A 42 6.23 -12.64 14.36
CA ARG A 42 5.51 -13.82 14.86
C ARG A 42 5.86 -14.10 16.32
N ASP A 43 4.87 -14.55 17.07
CA ASP A 43 5.08 -15.02 18.44
C ASP A 43 5.66 -16.43 18.39
N VAL A 44 6.86 -16.56 18.92
CA VAL A 44 7.60 -17.82 19.01
C VAL A 44 7.68 -18.21 20.48
N LYS A 45 7.39 -19.48 20.79
CA LYS A 45 7.64 -20.04 22.11
C LYS A 45 9.14 -20.35 22.23
N MET A 46 9.80 -19.75 23.20
CA MET A 46 11.17 -20.14 23.56
C MET A 46 11.12 -20.98 24.83
N GLU A 47 11.93 -22.04 24.92
CA GLU A 47 12.02 -22.84 26.12
C GLU A 47 12.51 -21.99 27.30
N GLY A 48 11.81 -22.04 28.43
CA GLY A 48 12.16 -21.31 29.65
C GLY A 48 11.81 -19.81 29.69
N GLU A 49 11.60 -19.13 28.55
CA GLU A 49 11.45 -17.66 28.48
C GLU A 49 10.11 -17.15 27.93
N GLY A 50 9.07 -17.98 27.90
CA GLY A 50 7.73 -17.59 27.44
C GLY A 50 7.64 -17.34 25.93
N LYS A 51 6.66 -16.53 25.49
CA LYS A 51 6.49 -16.17 24.08
C LYS A 51 7.18 -14.85 23.78
N LYS A 52 8.09 -14.81 22.81
CA LYS A 52 8.69 -13.58 22.28
C LYS A 52 8.24 -13.33 20.86
N ARG A 53 7.97 -12.07 20.53
CA ARG A 53 7.59 -11.63 19.19
C ARG A 53 8.84 -11.30 18.39
N LEU A 54 9.20 -12.16 17.44
CA LEU A 54 10.44 -12.05 16.68
C LEU A 54 10.17 -11.75 15.20
N PRO A 55 11.05 -10.96 14.54
CA PRO A 55 10.98 -10.75 13.11
C PRO A 55 11.51 -11.95 12.35
N ILE A 56 10.66 -12.56 11.53
CA ILE A 56 10.98 -13.71 10.69
C ILE A 56 10.73 -13.38 9.21
N THR A 57 11.51 -13.95 8.31
CA THR A 57 11.28 -13.85 6.86
C THR A 57 10.55 -15.10 6.40
N LEU A 58 9.43 -14.93 5.70
CA LEU A 58 8.64 -16.03 5.17
C LEU A 58 8.44 -15.85 3.67
N ALA A 59 8.51 -16.96 2.93
CA ALA A 59 8.01 -17.07 1.57
C ALA A 59 6.61 -17.71 1.60
N ILE A 60 5.63 -17.03 1.03
CA ILE A 60 4.27 -17.56 0.88
C ILE A 60 3.92 -17.70 -0.60
N LYS A 61 3.23 -18.79 -0.95
CA LYS A 61 2.54 -18.93 -2.23
C LYS A 61 1.18 -18.24 -2.13
N VAL A 62 0.97 -17.22 -2.95
CA VAL A 62 -0.19 -16.32 -2.85
C VAL A 62 -1.48 -17.04 -3.22
N GLU A 63 -2.48 -16.92 -2.36
CA GLU A 63 -3.84 -17.41 -2.60
C GLU A 63 -4.85 -16.26 -2.72
N LYS A 64 -4.70 -15.22 -1.90
CA LYS A 64 -5.61 -14.06 -1.87
C LYS A 64 -4.84 -12.78 -1.60
N ILE A 65 -5.32 -11.69 -2.19
CA ILE A 65 -4.76 -10.35 -2.00
C ILE A 65 -5.89 -9.44 -1.54
N TYR A 66 -5.72 -8.80 -0.39
CA TYR A 66 -6.66 -7.82 0.14
C TYR A 66 -6.04 -6.44 0.09
N PHE A 67 -6.73 -5.52 -0.56
CA PHE A 67 -6.30 -4.14 -0.73
C PHE A 67 -7.50 -3.23 -0.52
N HIS A 68 -7.32 -2.22 0.33
CA HIS A 68 -8.29 -1.15 0.51
C HIS A 68 -7.73 0.13 -0.13
N PRO A 69 -8.49 0.82 -1.00
CA PRO A 69 -8.04 2.06 -1.60
C PRO A 69 -7.59 3.08 -0.54
N PHE A 70 -6.51 3.79 -0.85
CA PHE A 70 -5.87 4.81 -0.02
C PHE A 70 -5.39 4.33 1.36
N ALA A 71 -5.45 3.03 1.63
CA ALA A 71 -4.93 2.45 2.86
C ALA A 71 -3.41 2.27 2.77
N SER A 72 -2.73 2.41 3.91
CA SER A 72 -1.28 2.28 4.02
C SER A 72 -0.77 0.82 4.04
N ARG A 73 -1.63 -0.15 3.69
CA ARG A 73 -1.33 -1.59 3.82
C ARG A 73 -1.94 -2.43 2.70
N LEU A 74 -1.11 -3.29 2.12
CA LEU A 74 -1.48 -4.42 1.27
C LEU A 74 -1.37 -5.72 2.07
N ARG A 75 -2.40 -6.57 2.04
CA ARG A 75 -2.35 -7.88 2.72
C ARG A 75 -2.28 -9.00 1.69
N VAL A 76 -1.23 -9.79 1.76
CA VAL A 76 -1.02 -10.94 0.87
C VAL A 76 -1.19 -12.20 1.71
N HIS A 77 -2.22 -12.97 1.42
CA HIS A 77 -2.55 -14.21 2.12
C HIS A 77 -2.19 -15.42 1.27
N GLY A 78 -1.67 -16.46 1.92
CA GLY A 78 -1.39 -17.73 1.26
C GLY A 78 -0.67 -18.72 2.16
N VAL A 79 -0.09 -19.74 1.54
CA VAL A 79 0.54 -20.87 2.24
C VAL A 79 2.04 -20.65 2.32
N ILE A 80 2.63 -20.85 3.50
CA ILE A 80 4.08 -20.76 3.71
C ILE A 80 4.77 -21.90 2.94
N VAL A 81 5.65 -21.54 2.00
CA VAL A 81 6.47 -22.50 1.24
C VAL A 81 7.90 -22.58 1.76
N GLU A 82 8.39 -21.51 2.38
CA GLU A 82 9.74 -21.43 2.96
C GLU A 82 9.76 -20.48 4.17
N GLY A 83 10.61 -20.78 5.15
CA GLY A 83 10.80 -20.02 6.37
C GLY A 83 11.79 -20.74 7.30
N PRO A 84 12.14 -20.16 8.46
CA PRO A 84 13.09 -20.77 9.39
C PRO A 84 12.60 -22.16 9.83
N GLU A 85 13.42 -23.19 9.59
CA GLU A 85 13.08 -24.59 9.86
C GLU A 85 12.78 -24.85 11.34
N GLU A 86 13.50 -24.16 12.22
CA GLU A 86 13.35 -24.19 13.68
C GLU A 86 11.92 -23.94 14.18
N TYR A 87 11.07 -23.30 13.37
CA TYR A 87 9.68 -23.03 13.73
C TYR A 87 8.66 -23.93 13.04
N GLY A 88 9.04 -24.78 12.07
CA GLY A 88 8.15 -25.76 11.44
C GLY A 88 6.91 -25.14 10.76
N LEU A 89 7.04 -23.97 10.13
CA LEU A 89 5.89 -23.18 9.64
C LEU A 89 5.40 -23.54 8.25
N ARG A 90 6.18 -24.32 7.53
CA ARG A 90 5.92 -24.71 6.15
C ARG A 90 4.57 -25.44 6.05
N GLY A 91 3.77 -25.08 5.05
CA GLY A 91 2.44 -25.63 4.81
C GLY A 91 1.30 -24.94 5.58
N SER A 92 1.59 -24.08 6.57
CA SER A 92 0.55 -23.31 7.26
C SER A 92 0.18 -22.03 6.50
N HIS A 93 -1.04 -21.53 6.73
CA HIS A 93 -1.50 -20.28 6.13
C HIS A 93 -0.97 -19.07 6.91
N HIS A 94 -0.57 -18.03 6.19
CA HIS A 94 -0.14 -16.77 6.77
C HIS A 94 -0.54 -15.58 5.91
N THR A 95 -0.66 -14.42 6.55
CA THR A 95 -0.91 -13.16 5.86
C THR A 95 0.27 -12.22 6.05
N LEU A 96 0.99 -11.93 4.98
CA LEU A 96 2.01 -10.90 4.95
C LEU A 96 1.34 -9.53 4.87
N ASN A 97 1.68 -8.65 5.82
CA ASN A 97 1.32 -7.24 5.77
C ASN A 97 2.46 -6.49 5.10
N VAL A 98 2.19 -5.87 3.96
CA VAL A 98 3.13 -5.04 3.22
C VAL A 98 2.70 -3.59 3.41
N ASP A 99 3.52 -2.85 4.16
CA ASP A 99 3.32 -1.44 4.49
C ASP A 99 4.31 -0.56 3.72
N VAL A 100 4.09 0.76 3.71
CA VAL A 100 5.10 1.72 3.28
C VAL A 100 6.40 1.52 4.08
N GLY A 101 7.53 1.44 3.38
CA GLY A 101 8.85 1.11 3.93
C GLY A 101 9.19 -0.38 3.92
N SER A 102 8.22 -1.27 3.63
CA SER A 102 8.48 -2.71 3.58
C SER A 102 9.33 -3.08 2.37
N GLU A 103 10.15 -4.10 2.54
CA GLU A 103 10.81 -4.80 1.44
C GLU A 103 10.13 -6.13 1.18
N ILE A 104 9.86 -6.39 -0.09
CA ILE A 104 9.34 -7.68 -0.55
C ILE A 104 10.20 -8.20 -1.70
N THR A 105 10.32 -9.52 -1.79
CA THR A 105 10.83 -10.19 -2.99
C THR A 105 9.67 -10.93 -3.64
N LEU A 106 9.40 -10.61 -4.90
CA LEU A 106 8.37 -11.25 -5.71
C LEU A 106 9.02 -12.20 -6.70
N PHE A 107 8.65 -13.48 -6.61
CA PHE A 107 9.03 -14.52 -7.55
C PHE A 107 7.85 -14.80 -8.48
N LYS A 108 8.14 -14.87 -9.78
CA LYS A 108 7.20 -15.23 -10.83
C LYS A 108 7.79 -16.34 -11.69
N GLU A 109 6.94 -17.27 -12.12
CA GLU A 109 7.33 -18.33 -13.06
C GLU A 109 7.89 -17.75 -14.37
N SER A 110 7.31 -16.66 -14.86
CA SER A 110 7.84 -15.89 -15.99
C SER A 110 7.87 -14.41 -15.67
N LEU A 111 9.05 -13.89 -15.33
CA LEU A 111 9.29 -12.45 -15.22
C LEU A 111 9.62 -11.89 -16.60
N SER A 112 8.59 -11.53 -17.38
CA SER A 112 8.81 -10.98 -18.72
C SER A 112 9.58 -9.65 -18.65
N GLN A 113 10.44 -9.41 -19.65
CA GLN A 113 11.17 -8.14 -19.76
C GLN A 113 10.22 -6.95 -19.93
N SER A 114 9.04 -7.18 -20.51
CA SER A 114 7.97 -6.17 -20.62
C SER A 114 7.42 -5.76 -19.25
N LEU A 115 7.12 -6.74 -18.39
CA LEU A 115 6.68 -6.46 -17.01
C LEU A 115 7.75 -5.70 -16.24
N LEU A 116 9.02 -6.07 -16.41
CA LEU A 116 10.12 -5.41 -15.74
C LEU A 116 10.30 -3.95 -16.22
N ARG A 117 10.25 -3.71 -17.53
CA ARG A 117 10.24 -2.33 -18.07
C ARG A 117 9.05 -1.52 -17.55
N LYS A 118 7.88 -2.16 -17.42
CA LYS A 118 6.70 -1.51 -16.81
C LYS A 118 6.97 -1.14 -15.36
N LEU A 119 7.49 -2.06 -14.55
CA LEU A 119 7.89 -1.81 -13.15
C LEU A 119 8.90 -0.65 -13.06
N GLU A 120 9.92 -0.65 -13.90
CA GLU A 120 10.93 0.42 -13.95
C GLU A 120 10.32 1.77 -14.34
N SER A 121 9.41 1.79 -15.34
CA SER A 121 8.72 3.01 -15.74
C SER A 121 7.83 3.59 -14.64
N LEU A 122 7.21 2.73 -13.82
CA LEU A 122 6.41 3.16 -12.67
C LEU A 122 7.28 3.65 -11.51
N THR A 123 8.47 3.07 -11.36
CA THR A 123 9.49 3.46 -10.37
C THR A 123 10.09 4.82 -10.67
N ASN A 124 10.38 5.10 -11.95
CA ASN A 124 11.06 6.33 -12.38
C ASN A 124 10.14 7.54 -12.55
N LYS A 125 8.82 7.37 -12.42
CA LYS A 125 7.89 8.50 -12.49
C LYS A 125 8.03 9.35 -11.24
N ARG A 126 8.34 10.64 -11.43
CA ARG A 126 8.17 11.65 -10.38
C ARG A 126 6.68 11.76 -10.07
N ARG A 127 6.25 11.27 -8.91
CA ARG A 127 4.89 11.47 -8.41
C ARG A 127 4.80 12.81 -7.70
N PHE A 128 3.97 13.70 -8.22
CA PHE A 128 3.60 14.92 -7.54
C PHE A 128 2.37 14.64 -6.68
N LYS A 129 2.36 15.14 -5.44
CA LYS A 129 1.13 15.16 -4.64
C LYS A 129 0.28 16.33 -5.11
N THR A 130 -0.86 16.03 -5.73
CA THR A 130 -1.76 17.07 -6.24
C THR A 130 -2.97 17.21 -5.31
N LEU A 131 -3.15 18.41 -4.77
CA LEU A 131 -4.38 18.83 -4.10
C LEU A 131 -5.30 19.45 -5.16
N LEU A 132 -6.51 18.92 -5.27
CA LEU A 132 -7.60 19.48 -6.06
C LEU A 132 -8.53 20.24 -5.13
N VAL A 133 -8.93 21.43 -5.56
CA VAL A 133 -9.92 22.26 -4.89
C VAL A 133 -10.96 22.66 -5.93
N ALA A 134 -12.22 22.38 -5.63
CA ALA A 134 -13.36 22.89 -6.37
C ALA A 134 -14.18 23.74 -5.40
N ALA A 135 -14.57 24.94 -5.80
CA ALA A 135 -15.36 25.81 -4.95
C ALA A 135 -16.36 26.61 -5.82
N ASP A 136 -17.55 26.80 -5.28
CA ASP A 136 -18.54 27.77 -5.76
C ASP A 136 -18.85 28.78 -4.64
N PHE A 137 -20.02 29.43 -4.68
CA PHE A 137 -20.41 30.44 -3.69
C PHE A 137 -20.80 29.85 -2.32
N ASP A 138 -21.28 28.60 -2.30
CA ASP A 138 -21.88 27.98 -1.12
C ASP A 138 -21.09 26.74 -0.66
N GLU A 139 -20.23 26.17 -1.50
CA GLU A 139 -19.51 24.95 -1.20
C GLU A 139 -18.05 24.97 -1.68
N ALA A 140 -17.18 24.25 -0.98
CA ALA A 140 -15.82 23.97 -1.38
C ALA A 140 -15.42 22.53 -1.05
N SER A 141 -15.00 21.76 -2.05
CA SER A 141 -14.48 20.40 -1.90
C SER A 141 -12.98 20.34 -2.07
N LEU A 142 -12.32 19.61 -1.18
CA LEU A 142 -10.88 19.36 -1.21
C LEU A 142 -10.62 17.87 -1.42
N ALA A 143 -9.77 17.52 -2.39
CA ALA A 143 -9.40 16.14 -2.66
C ALA A 143 -7.92 15.99 -3.02
N ILE A 144 -7.31 14.86 -2.65
CA ILE A 144 -5.96 14.51 -3.13
C ILE A 144 -6.09 13.53 -4.29
N LEU A 145 -5.36 13.80 -5.37
CA LEU A 145 -5.22 12.87 -6.49
C LEU A 145 -4.07 11.89 -6.23
N TYR A 146 -4.40 10.60 -6.28
CA TYR A 146 -3.49 9.47 -6.24
C TYR A 146 -3.54 8.70 -7.57
N ASP A 147 -2.54 7.86 -7.85
CA ASP A 147 -2.57 6.97 -9.03
C ASP A 147 -3.79 6.01 -9.00
N GLN A 148 -4.28 5.70 -7.80
CA GLN A 148 -5.45 4.85 -7.59
C GLN A 148 -6.80 5.58 -7.64
N GLY A 149 -6.82 6.92 -7.71
CA GLY A 149 -8.05 7.73 -7.77
C GLY A 149 -8.03 8.97 -6.87
N LEU A 150 -9.22 9.57 -6.67
CA LEU A 150 -9.40 10.73 -5.79
C LEU A 150 -9.76 10.31 -4.37
N ARG A 151 -9.07 10.91 -3.40
CA ARG A 151 -9.45 10.83 -1.98
C ARG A 151 -9.95 12.19 -1.53
N PHE A 152 -11.25 12.30 -1.30
CA PHE A 152 -11.86 13.48 -0.69
C PHE A 152 -11.34 13.64 0.74
N LEU A 153 -10.88 14.85 1.05
CA LEU A 153 -10.42 15.25 2.37
C LEU A 153 -11.55 15.88 3.16
N ASN A 154 -12.30 16.77 2.50
CA ASN A 154 -13.37 17.50 3.12
C ASN A 154 -14.30 18.10 2.07
N ASP A 155 -15.56 18.24 2.45
CA ASP A 155 -16.56 19.03 1.76
C ASP A 155 -17.01 20.11 2.75
N LEU A 156 -16.83 21.37 2.38
CA LEU A 156 -17.08 22.53 3.20
C LEU A 156 -18.30 23.26 2.66
N THR A 157 -19.23 23.62 3.53
CA THR A 157 -20.25 24.63 3.22
C THR A 157 -19.68 26.00 3.59
N LEU A 158 -19.70 26.94 2.65
CA LEU A 158 -19.27 28.31 2.83
C LEU A 158 -20.42 29.15 3.38
N PRO A 159 -20.14 30.10 4.29
CA PRO A 159 -21.16 31.02 4.76
C PRO A 159 -21.62 31.91 3.61
N SER A 160 -22.94 31.96 3.39
CA SER A 160 -23.55 32.84 2.41
C SER A 160 -23.28 34.31 2.77
N ILE A 161 -22.86 35.11 1.80
CA ILE A 161 -22.54 36.55 1.97
C ILE A 161 -23.73 37.41 2.46
N GLY A 162 -24.93 36.83 2.62
CA GLY A 162 -26.16 37.53 3.00
C GLY A 162 -26.59 37.49 4.47
N SER A 163 -25.87 36.83 5.38
CA SER A 163 -26.33 36.71 6.79
C SER A 163 -25.67 37.67 7.79
N GLU A 164 -24.81 38.59 7.33
CA GLU A 164 -24.24 39.66 8.16
C GLU A 164 -24.41 41.02 7.46
N ASP A 165 -25.63 41.54 7.25
CA ASP A 165 -25.88 43.00 7.16
C ASP A 165 -27.36 43.44 7.05
N GLU A 166 -28.28 42.90 7.86
CA GLU A 166 -29.62 43.52 8.01
C GLU A 166 -29.80 44.35 9.29
N SER A 167 -28.85 44.33 10.22
CA SER A 167 -28.92 45.16 11.43
C SER A 167 -28.32 46.56 11.28
N VAL A 168 -27.64 46.87 10.17
CA VAL A 168 -27.00 48.17 9.94
C VAL A 168 -27.95 49.19 9.26
N TYR A 169 -29.05 48.74 8.66
CA TYR A 169 -30.04 49.62 8.00
C TYR A 169 -31.21 50.08 8.89
N ARG A 170 -31.27 49.71 10.18
CA ARG A 170 -32.21 50.32 11.15
C ARG A 170 -31.57 51.49 11.89
N GLY A 171 -31.19 52.51 11.13
CA GLY A 171 -30.97 53.86 11.63
C GLY A 171 -32.24 54.69 11.48
N SER A 172 -32.58 55.44 12.54
CA SER A 172 -33.50 56.58 12.59
C SER A 172 -35.00 56.34 12.34
N SER A 173 -35.76 56.26 13.44
CA SER A 173 -36.99 57.04 13.67
C SER A 173 -37.21 57.21 15.17
#